data_AF-A0A9Q5NAC0-F1
#
_entry.id   AF-A0A9Q5NAC0-F1
#
_cell.length_a   1.000
_cell.length_b   1.000
_cell.length_c   1.000
_cell.angle_alpha   90.00
_cell.angle_beta   90.00
_cell.angle_gamma   90.00
#
_symmetry.space_group_name_H-M   'P 1'
#
loop_
_entity.id
_entity.type
_entity.pdbx_description
1 polymer ?
#
loop_
_entity_poly.entity_id
_entity_poly.type
_entity_poly.pdbx_seq_one_letter_code
_entity_poly.pdbx_strand_id
1 'polypeptide(L)'
;MIQLSGTGKLFDISGDFFFRAIESIDETRVTTTTVEWFRLPSRRQPKLVSTPERLTFDVALVDFAMDAHRDLVIGIEVTNFRTGRLYTVSCNLYAKSISTNKVHPASARSILFYRFVSPITEFEPLVEICGNHVGILLTREAHVTHRDAFDMFLLVDWTTGVFKATMSSHANGETWQTFCFVTPDSVVIPSTYDSLLNIFHFDNTADSLKHDVSLLLPEPVVCNGLRHINLRGQPFATASTLASHPTGDIPSFTPDAEEAVIILSLDYQFLSPGRTRTTERAYNIQQVVAIPRRLLARYASLAREGNLELMALIERAHCREHTTVIFEVKATGGGSEALCEHERMHMNNRGHHRNKRFPHVHAGQWVHQTRWGVDSVTPSMGMYVYGSRYIAMSSRAVLPDAPASSIALYDFNLRNERRGYADDLEEENIRPYPKPDEPFNEDEDWDYDELTGNKRWPVCPSKIVTHPTTVFIPEVFKEPFTTALPYRVTETEMVLPWDSAILDGERIIGLDFEDFNDGTIREIDVIVV
;
A
#
# COMPACT_ATOMS: atom_id res chain seq x y z
N MET A 1 3.03 3.16 -7.47
CA MET A 1 2.30 2.57 -8.60
C MET A 1 0.85 2.30 -8.23
N ILE A 2 -0.06 2.94 -8.95
CA ILE A 2 -1.51 2.78 -8.82
C ILE A 2 -1.96 1.85 -9.93
N GLN A 3 -2.19 0.57 -9.62
CA GLN A 3 -3.11 -0.23 -10.42
C GLN A 3 -4.53 0.20 -10.03
N LEU A 4 -5.17 0.98 -10.89
CA LEU A 4 -6.63 1.07 -10.89
C LEU A 4 -7.12 -0.29 -11.38
N SER A 5 -7.54 -1.14 -10.45
CA SER A 5 -7.99 -2.51 -10.72
C SER A 5 -9.11 -2.47 -11.77
N GLY A 6 -8.78 -2.81 -13.01
CA GLY A 6 -9.73 -2.84 -14.12
C GLY A 6 -9.19 -2.34 -15.46
N THR A 7 -8.15 -1.50 -15.51
CA THR A 7 -7.82 -0.79 -16.77
C THR A 7 -6.39 -0.97 -17.30
N GLY A 8 -5.53 -1.82 -16.73
CA GLY A 8 -4.17 -2.04 -17.26
C GLY A 8 -3.20 -0.85 -17.11
N LYS A 9 -3.66 0.26 -16.52
CA LYS A 9 -2.90 1.51 -16.56
C LYS A 9 -1.97 1.66 -15.38
N LEU A 10 -0.74 1.97 -15.72
CA LEU A 10 0.34 2.24 -14.80
C LEU A 10 0.44 3.75 -14.62
N PHE A 11 -0.04 4.24 -13.49
CA PHE A 11 0.23 5.58 -13.04
C PHE A 11 1.10 5.54 -11.80
N ASP A 12 1.99 6.49 -11.67
CA ASP A 12 2.76 6.68 -10.46
C ASP A 12 3.03 8.17 -10.26
N ILE A 13 3.21 8.57 -9.00
CA ILE A 13 3.50 9.96 -8.63
C ILE A 13 4.68 9.98 -7.70
N SER A 14 5.67 10.80 -8.04
CA SER A 14 6.86 10.99 -7.23
C SER A 14 7.40 12.40 -7.45
N GLY A 15 7.58 13.17 -6.37
CA GLY A 15 8.30 14.44 -6.36
C GLY A 15 7.82 15.50 -7.36
N ASP A 16 6.53 15.86 -7.36
CA ASP A 16 5.86 16.76 -8.32
C ASP A 16 5.62 16.19 -9.72
N PHE A 17 5.97 14.94 -10.02
CA PHE A 17 5.79 14.40 -11.35
C PHE A 17 4.67 13.36 -11.38
N PHE A 18 3.80 13.50 -12.39
CA PHE A 18 2.78 12.51 -12.71
C PHE A 18 3.24 11.72 -13.93
N PHE A 19 3.20 10.39 -13.84
CA PHE A 19 3.52 9.50 -14.94
C PHE A 19 2.31 8.65 -15.31
N ARG A 20 2.19 8.35 -16.60
CA ARG A 20 1.16 7.51 -17.20
C ARG A 20 1.76 6.64 -18.30
N ALA A 21 1.53 5.34 -18.24
CA ALA A 21 1.72 4.45 -19.39
C ALA A 21 0.78 4.82 -20.54
N ILE A 22 1.32 4.99 -21.74
CA ILE A 22 0.53 5.03 -22.97
C ILE A 22 0.45 3.61 -23.53
N GLU A 23 -0.76 3.08 -23.57
CA GLU A 23 -1.07 1.83 -24.22
C GLU A 23 -1.22 2.06 -25.73
N SER A 24 -0.49 1.27 -26.52
CA SER A 24 -0.70 1.14 -27.95
C SER A 24 -1.46 -0.15 -28.22
N ILE A 25 -2.64 -0.02 -28.80
CA ILE A 25 -3.45 -1.16 -29.25
C ILE A 25 -2.99 -1.53 -30.65
N ASP A 26 -2.23 -2.62 -30.77
CA ASP A 26 -2.05 -3.34 -32.04
C ASP A 26 -3.19 -4.38 -32.15
N GLU A 27 -3.56 -4.80 -33.37
CA GLU A 27 -4.77 -5.58 -33.71
C GLU A 27 -5.09 -6.79 -32.80
N THR A 28 -4.09 -7.27 -32.04
CA THR A 28 -4.23 -8.40 -31.12
C THR A 28 -3.64 -8.20 -29.72
N ARG A 29 -2.93 -7.09 -29.45
CA ARG A 29 -2.18 -6.90 -28.19
C ARG A 29 -2.10 -5.45 -27.77
N VAL A 30 -2.41 -5.21 -26.50
CA VAL A 30 -2.10 -3.96 -25.80
C VAL A 30 -0.62 -4.00 -25.42
N THR A 31 0.14 -2.99 -25.84
CA THR A 31 1.57 -2.87 -25.50
C THR A 31 1.86 -1.49 -24.96
N THR A 32 2.61 -1.42 -23.86
CA THR A 32 3.05 -0.15 -23.28
C THR A 32 4.50 0.07 -23.64
N THR A 33 4.78 0.86 -24.67
CA THR A 33 6.17 1.21 -25.04
C THR A 33 6.54 2.63 -24.64
N THR A 34 5.57 3.46 -24.26
CA THR A 34 5.80 4.87 -23.94
C THR A 34 5.20 5.18 -22.58
N VAL A 35 5.95 5.89 -21.75
CA VAL A 35 5.48 6.50 -20.51
C VAL A 35 5.48 8.00 -20.71
N GLU A 36 4.30 8.61 -20.59
CA GLU A 36 4.13 10.06 -20.54
C GLU A 36 4.34 10.56 -19.13
N TRP A 37 4.96 11.72 -18.99
CA TRP A 37 5.04 12.41 -17.70
C TRP A 37 4.89 13.91 -17.84
N PHE A 38 4.40 14.54 -16.79
CA PHE A 38 4.38 16.00 -16.70
C PHE A 38 4.56 16.42 -15.25
N ARG A 39 5.03 17.65 -15.08
CA ARG A 39 5.14 18.25 -13.75
C ARG A 39 3.78 18.77 -13.32
N LEU A 40 3.35 18.36 -12.13
CA LEU A 40 2.14 18.80 -11.50
C LEU A 40 2.23 20.29 -11.13
N PRO A 41 1.12 21.02 -11.18
CA PRO A 41 1.04 22.36 -10.65
C PRO A 41 1.59 22.47 -9.22
N SER A 42 2.26 23.58 -8.94
CA SER A 42 2.76 23.91 -7.60
C SER A 42 2.23 25.28 -7.19
N ARG A 43 2.29 25.62 -5.90
CA ARG A 43 1.96 26.99 -5.42
C ARG A 43 2.72 28.08 -6.18
N ARG A 44 3.95 27.79 -6.64
CA ARG A 44 4.79 28.72 -7.41
C ARG A 44 4.45 28.75 -8.90
N GLN A 45 3.90 27.66 -9.44
CA GLN A 45 3.50 27.49 -10.84
C GLN A 45 2.13 26.80 -10.89
N PRO A 46 1.03 27.54 -10.69
CA PRO A 46 -0.31 26.96 -10.55
C PRO A 46 -0.92 26.50 -11.88
N LYS A 47 -0.38 26.97 -13.01
CA LYS A 47 -0.81 26.51 -14.34
C LYS A 47 -0.01 25.27 -14.71
N LEU A 48 -0.66 24.27 -15.31
CA LEU A 48 0.02 23.18 -16.00
C LEU A 48 0.76 23.79 -17.21
N VAL A 49 2.07 24.01 -17.09
CA VAL A 49 2.85 24.75 -18.10
C VAL A 49 3.37 23.85 -19.23
N SER A 50 3.46 22.53 -19.02
CA SER A 50 4.17 21.64 -19.93
C SER A 50 3.24 20.71 -20.71
N THR A 51 3.44 20.63 -22.03
CA THR A 51 3.04 19.45 -22.81
C THR A 51 3.67 18.20 -22.19
N PRO A 52 2.94 17.08 -22.07
CA PRO A 52 3.51 15.83 -21.54
C PRO A 52 4.80 15.45 -22.28
N GLU A 53 5.85 15.18 -21.51
CA GLU A 53 7.10 14.62 -22.00
C GLU A 53 6.96 13.10 -22.15
N ARG A 54 7.72 12.51 -23.07
CA ARG A 54 7.61 11.09 -23.42
C ARG A 54 8.91 10.36 -23.18
N LEU A 55 8.82 9.25 -22.44
CA LEU A 55 9.88 8.29 -22.22
C LEU A 55 9.55 7.01 -22.96
N THR A 56 10.33 6.69 -23.99
CA THR A 56 10.05 5.60 -24.93
C THR A 56 10.96 4.41 -24.66
N PHE A 57 10.42 3.21 -24.63
CA PHE A 57 11.15 1.95 -24.53
C PHE A 57 11.08 1.22 -25.85
N ASP A 58 12.16 0.52 -26.20
CA ASP A 58 12.22 -0.31 -27.41
C ASP A 58 11.50 -1.67 -27.23
N VAL A 59 10.81 -1.85 -26.10
CA VAL A 59 10.14 -3.07 -25.68
C VAL A 59 8.78 -2.77 -25.09
N ALA A 60 7.89 -3.77 -25.11
CA ALA A 60 6.60 -3.69 -24.43
C ALA A 60 6.80 -3.88 -22.92
N LEU A 61 6.58 -2.82 -22.16
CA LEU A 61 6.57 -2.86 -20.72
C LEU A 61 5.29 -3.52 -20.23
N VAL A 62 5.44 -4.36 -19.21
CA VAL A 62 4.34 -4.92 -18.42
C VAL A 62 4.11 -4.08 -17.17
N ASP A 63 5.18 -3.48 -16.63
CA ASP A 63 5.12 -2.63 -15.45
C ASP A 63 6.27 -1.60 -15.40
N PHE A 64 6.15 -0.53 -14.59
CA PHE A 64 7.24 0.39 -14.30
C PHE A 64 7.14 1.04 -12.91
N ALA A 65 8.29 1.33 -12.31
CA ALA A 65 8.39 2.18 -11.12
C ALA A 65 9.32 3.36 -11.38
N MET A 66 9.20 4.41 -10.58
CA MET A 66 10.05 5.59 -10.71
C MET A 66 10.63 6.07 -9.37
N ASP A 67 11.69 6.85 -9.47
CA ASP A 67 12.21 7.70 -8.41
C ASP A 67 12.63 9.03 -9.04
N ALA A 68 11.73 10.01 -9.02
CA ALA A 68 11.95 11.32 -9.65
C ALA A 68 13.13 12.07 -9.01
N HIS A 69 13.40 11.85 -7.72
CA HIS A 69 14.53 12.47 -7.03
C HIS A 69 15.87 11.98 -7.59
N ARG A 70 15.90 10.77 -8.14
CA ARG A 70 17.08 10.18 -8.76
C ARG A 70 17.06 10.24 -10.28
N ASP A 71 16.13 11.00 -10.88
CA ASP A 71 15.95 11.05 -12.32
C ASP A 71 15.75 9.64 -12.92
N LEU A 72 15.05 8.73 -12.24
CA LEU A 72 15.04 7.30 -12.57
C LEU A 72 13.63 6.78 -12.91
N VAL A 73 13.53 6.03 -14.01
CA VAL A 73 12.42 5.11 -14.30
C VAL A 73 12.99 3.72 -14.52
N ILE A 74 12.36 2.71 -13.93
CA ILE A 74 12.67 1.30 -14.19
C ILE A 74 11.44 0.65 -14.83
N GLY A 75 11.55 0.36 -16.12
CA GLY A 75 10.54 -0.42 -16.85
C GLY A 75 10.84 -1.92 -16.79
N ILE A 76 9.80 -2.74 -16.75
CA ILE A 76 9.88 -4.20 -16.73
C ILE A 76 9.27 -4.78 -17.99
N GLU A 77 10.02 -5.66 -18.64
CA GLU A 77 9.54 -6.54 -19.71
C GLU A 77 9.56 -7.97 -19.19
N VAL A 78 8.46 -8.71 -19.39
CA VAL A 78 8.39 -10.14 -19.13
C VAL A 78 8.25 -10.87 -20.45
N THR A 79 9.28 -11.64 -20.81
CA THR A 79 9.26 -12.50 -22.00
C THR A 79 9.25 -13.95 -21.59
N ASN A 80 8.69 -14.81 -22.45
CA ASN A 80 8.70 -16.24 -22.20
C ASN A 80 8.90 -17.00 -23.50
N PHE A 81 9.50 -18.18 -23.39
CA PHE A 81 9.58 -19.13 -24.49
C PHE A 81 9.42 -20.56 -23.98
N ARG A 82 8.74 -21.38 -24.78
CA ARG A 82 8.44 -22.76 -24.41
C ARG A 82 9.70 -23.63 -24.44
N THR A 83 9.99 -24.29 -23.33
CA THR A 83 11.11 -25.23 -23.16
C THR A 83 10.55 -26.60 -22.73
N GLY A 84 10.03 -27.35 -23.71
CA GLY A 84 9.35 -28.63 -23.46
C GLY A 84 7.95 -28.45 -22.87
N ARG A 85 7.74 -28.96 -21.65
CA ARG A 85 6.48 -28.82 -20.89
C ARG A 85 6.42 -27.56 -20.02
N LEU A 86 7.55 -26.88 -19.86
CA LEU A 86 7.69 -25.69 -19.04
C LEU A 86 8.02 -24.51 -19.95
N TYR A 87 7.99 -23.32 -19.38
CA TYR A 87 8.39 -22.07 -20.01
C TYR A 87 9.66 -21.58 -19.33
N THR A 88 10.58 -21.06 -20.13
CA THR A 88 11.66 -20.22 -19.59
C THR A 88 11.14 -18.79 -19.64
N VAL A 89 10.91 -18.21 -18.46
CA VAL A 89 10.46 -16.84 -18.28
C VAL A 89 11.69 -15.96 -18.01
N SER A 90 11.78 -14.83 -18.71
CA SER A 90 12.82 -13.82 -18.50
C SER A 90 12.16 -12.52 -18.06
N CYS A 91 12.57 -12.01 -16.90
CA CYS A 91 12.21 -10.68 -16.41
C CYS A 91 13.39 -9.74 -16.71
N ASN A 92 13.18 -8.74 -17.57
CA ASN A 92 14.17 -7.76 -17.99
C ASN A 92 13.82 -6.38 -17.43
N LEU A 93 14.78 -5.71 -16.78
CA LEU A 93 14.66 -4.40 -16.19
C LEU A 93 15.45 -3.38 -17.00
N TYR A 94 14.79 -2.29 -17.36
CA TYR A 94 15.33 -1.17 -18.14
C TYR A 94 15.37 0.09 -17.27
N ALA A 95 16.54 0.43 -16.75
CA ALA A 95 16.74 1.66 -16.00
C ALA A 95 17.05 2.82 -16.94
N LYS A 96 16.14 3.80 -17.02
CA LYS A 96 16.28 5.01 -17.82
C LYS A 96 16.29 6.27 -16.97
N SER A 97 16.95 7.30 -17.50
CA SER A 97 16.89 8.65 -16.95
C SER A 97 15.63 9.37 -17.45
N ILE A 98 14.87 9.97 -16.53
CA ILE A 98 13.63 10.71 -16.86
C ILE A 98 13.95 11.86 -17.82
N SER A 99 14.95 12.67 -17.46
CA SER A 99 15.35 13.89 -18.15
C SER A 99 16.04 13.66 -19.49
N THR A 100 16.72 12.52 -19.67
CA THR A 100 17.50 12.24 -20.89
C THR A 100 16.91 11.16 -21.78
N ASN A 101 15.95 10.36 -21.31
CA ASN A 101 15.42 9.16 -21.97
C ASN A 101 16.53 8.16 -22.41
N LYS A 102 17.70 8.23 -21.78
CA LYS A 102 18.84 7.31 -22.01
C LYS A 102 18.96 6.33 -20.86
N VAL A 103 19.80 5.30 -21.03
CA VAL A 103 20.18 4.40 -19.93
C VAL A 103 20.66 5.22 -18.74
N HIS A 104 20.12 4.94 -17.57
CA HIS A 104 20.46 5.67 -16.36
C HIS A 104 21.95 5.51 -16.02
N PRO A 105 22.72 6.59 -15.77
CA PRO A 105 24.18 6.52 -15.63
C PRO A 105 24.66 5.68 -14.45
N ALA A 106 23.84 5.57 -13.40
CA ALA A 106 24.15 4.72 -12.23
C ALA A 106 23.72 3.26 -12.40
N SER A 107 23.10 2.87 -13.52
CA SER A 107 22.68 1.49 -13.74
C SER A 107 23.89 0.60 -13.98
N ALA A 108 23.94 -0.57 -13.33
CA ALA A 108 25.05 -1.52 -13.51
C ALA A 108 25.20 -1.98 -14.97
N ARG A 109 24.07 -2.10 -15.68
CA ARG A 109 23.97 -2.56 -17.07
C ARG A 109 22.84 -1.82 -17.77
N SER A 110 22.84 -1.84 -19.10
CA SER A 110 21.70 -1.34 -19.88
C SER A 110 20.42 -2.13 -19.62
N ILE A 111 20.56 -3.44 -19.41
CA ILE A 111 19.47 -4.36 -19.11
C ILE A 111 19.94 -5.29 -17.99
N LEU A 112 19.22 -5.30 -16.88
CA LEU A 112 19.34 -6.34 -15.86
C LEU A 112 18.30 -7.40 -16.17
N PHE A 113 18.65 -8.68 -16.12
CA PHE A 113 17.67 -9.72 -16.39
C PHE A 113 17.83 -10.91 -15.46
N TYR A 114 16.70 -11.54 -15.16
CA TYR A 114 16.62 -12.79 -14.42
C TYR A 114 15.84 -13.82 -15.23
N ARG A 115 16.30 -15.08 -15.24
CA ARG A 115 15.64 -16.18 -15.95
C ARG A 115 15.30 -17.31 -15.00
N PHE A 116 14.10 -17.83 -15.14
CA PHE A 116 13.64 -18.98 -14.37
C PHE A 116 12.73 -19.86 -15.23
N VAL A 117 12.51 -21.09 -14.74
CA VAL A 117 11.61 -22.04 -15.37
C VAL A 117 10.29 -22.04 -14.62
N SER A 118 9.18 -21.94 -15.34
CA SER A 118 7.83 -21.85 -14.79
C SER A 118 6.86 -22.76 -15.56
N PRO A 119 5.85 -23.35 -14.91
CA PRO A 119 4.76 -24.02 -15.61
C PRO A 119 3.77 -23.06 -16.27
N ILE A 120 3.79 -21.77 -15.91
CA ILE A 120 2.87 -20.73 -16.39
C ILE A 120 3.64 -19.55 -16.99
N THR A 121 2.94 -18.73 -17.78
CA THR A 121 3.50 -17.51 -18.39
C THR A 121 2.77 -16.24 -17.96
N GLU A 122 1.59 -16.41 -17.39
CA GLU A 122 0.66 -15.37 -16.97
C GLU A 122 1.04 -14.87 -15.58
N PHE A 123 1.95 -13.90 -15.56
CA PHE A 123 2.36 -13.19 -14.35
C PHE A 123 1.92 -11.72 -14.43
N GLU A 124 1.38 -11.22 -13.33
CA GLU A 124 1.15 -9.81 -13.04
C GLU A 124 2.36 -9.29 -12.24
N PRO A 125 3.33 -8.61 -12.89
CA PRO A 125 4.42 -7.99 -12.17
C PRO A 125 3.94 -6.80 -11.35
N LEU A 126 4.54 -6.65 -10.17
CA LEU A 126 4.51 -5.46 -9.34
C LEU A 126 5.95 -5.06 -9.06
N VAL A 127 6.31 -3.82 -9.35
CA VAL A 127 7.64 -3.25 -9.06
C VAL A 127 7.61 -2.09 -8.07
N GLU A 128 8.56 -2.09 -7.13
CA GLU A 128 8.82 -0.96 -6.24
C GLU A 128 10.32 -0.64 -6.21
N ILE A 129 10.64 0.66 -6.11
CA ILE A 129 12.02 1.16 -5.97
C ILE A 129 12.21 1.68 -4.55
N CYS A 130 13.32 1.29 -3.94
CA CYS A 130 13.71 1.71 -2.60
C CYS A 130 15.22 1.97 -2.58
N GLY A 131 15.62 3.23 -2.81
CA GLY A 131 17.02 3.58 -2.95
C GLY A 131 17.68 2.82 -4.10
N ASN A 132 18.72 2.02 -3.80
CA ASN A 132 19.43 1.21 -4.80
C ASN A 132 18.75 -0.14 -5.09
N HIS A 133 17.65 -0.45 -4.42
CA HIS A 133 16.98 -1.75 -4.50
C HIS A 133 15.71 -1.65 -5.32
N VAL A 134 15.46 -2.69 -6.11
CA VAL A 134 14.22 -2.91 -6.84
C VAL A 134 13.65 -4.23 -6.38
N GLY A 135 12.45 -4.18 -5.80
CA GLY A 135 11.65 -5.37 -5.54
C GLY A 135 10.76 -5.64 -6.76
N ILE A 136 10.66 -6.89 -7.17
CA ILE A 136 9.75 -7.33 -8.23
C ILE A 136 8.97 -8.53 -7.70
N LEU A 137 7.66 -8.44 -7.66
CA LEU A 137 6.78 -9.56 -7.38
C LEU A 137 6.06 -9.96 -8.67
N LEU A 138 6.24 -11.20 -9.10
CA LEU A 138 5.54 -11.81 -10.21
C LEU A 138 4.42 -12.66 -9.62
N THR A 139 3.22 -12.09 -9.52
CA THR A 139 2.03 -12.77 -9.00
C THR A 139 1.35 -13.54 -10.13
N ARG A 140 0.91 -14.76 -9.89
CA ARG A 140 0.09 -15.51 -10.86
C ARG A 140 -1.30 -14.89 -11.01
N GLU A 141 -1.83 -14.85 -12.22
CA GLU A 141 -3.20 -14.35 -12.44
C GLU A 141 -4.23 -15.18 -11.66
N ALA A 142 -5.22 -14.52 -11.05
CA ALA A 142 -6.15 -15.15 -10.10
C ALA A 142 -6.98 -16.34 -10.68
N HIS A 143 -7.14 -16.39 -12.00
CA HIS A 143 -7.90 -17.45 -12.68
C HIS A 143 -7.04 -18.66 -13.09
N VAL A 144 -5.72 -18.59 -12.88
CA VAL A 144 -4.78 -19.67 -13.22
C VAL A 144 -4.85 -20.74 -12.13
N THR A 145 -5.49 -21.87 -12.46
CA THR A 145 -5.68 -23.02 -11.54
C THR A 145 -4.58 -24.07 -11.65
N HIS A 146 -3.43 -23.73 -12.22
CA HIS A 146 -2.34 -24.69 -12.39
C HIS A 146 -1.77 -25.09 -11.02
N ARG A 147 -1.82 -26.38 -10.69
CA ARG A 147 -1.43 -26.92 -9.38
C ARG A 147 0.00 -26.56 -8.97
N ASP A 148 0.89 -26.47 -9.95
CA ASP A 148 2.32 -26.14 -9.72
C ASP A 148 2.63 -24.66 -9.92
N ALA A 149 1.63 -23.79 -10.13
CA ALA A 149 1.86 -22.35 -10.22
C ALA A 149 2.34 -21.80 -8.88
N PHE A 150 3.25 -20.84 -8.93
CA PHE A 150 3.81 -20.13 -7.79
C PHE A 150 3.98 -18.67 -8.14
N ASP A 151 4.03 -17.82 -7.12
CA ASP A 151 4.43 -16.42 -7.25
C ASP A 151 5.94 -16.33 -7.06
N MET A 152 6.59 -15.34 -7.66
CA MET A 152 8.04 -15.16 -7.54
C MET A 152 8.39 -13.75 -7.07
N PHE A 153 9.19 -13.65 -6.01
CA PHE A 153 9.75 -12.38 -5.55
C PHE A 153 11.24 -12.30 -5.87
N LEU A 154 11.65 -11.23 -6.55
CA LEU A 154 13.03 -10.89 -6.87
C LEU A 154 13.41 -9.60 -6.17
N LEU A 155 14.61 -9.56 -5.60
CA LEU A 155 15.20 -8.34 -5.06
C LEU A 155 16.56 -8.13 -5.68
N VAL A 156 16.75 -6.99 -6.34
CA VAL A 156 18.00 -6.67 -7.04
C VAL A 156 18.49 -5.29 -6.64
N ASP A 157 19.80 -5.16 -6.44
CA ASP A 157 20.46 -3.87 -6.40
C ASP A 157 20.73 -3.42 -7.84
N TRP A 158 19.98 -2.45 -8.34
CA TRP A 158 20.03 -2.06 -9.75
C TRP A 158 21.32 -1.32 -10.12
N THR A 159 22.02 -0.77 -9.12
CA THR A 159 23.29 -0.04 -9.32
C THR A 159 24.49 -0.96 -9.43
N THR A 160 24.42 -2.14 -8.79
CA THR A 160 25.50 -3.15 -8.82
C THR A 160 25.15 -4.38 -9.67
N GLY A 161 23.87 -4.60 -9.95
CA GLY A 161 23.35 -5.78 -10.64
C GLY A 161 23.31 -7.04 -9.77
N VAL A 162 23.51 -6.92 -8.45
CA VAL A 162 23.51 -8.05 -7.51
C VAL A 162 22.08 -8.42 -7.15
N PHE A 163 21.71 -9.68 -7.40
CA PHE A 163 20.44 -10.24 -6.93
C PHE A 163 20.59 -10.65 -5.46
N LYS A 164 19.84 -9.97 -4.59
CA LYS A 164 19.81 -10.18 -3.14
C LYS A 164 18.80 -11.24 -2.73
N ALA A 165 17.79 -11.49 -3.57
CA ALA A 165 16.81 -12.54 -3.32
C ALA A 165 16.23 -13.11 -4.61
N THR A 166 15.93 -14.40 -4.56
CA THR A 166 14.95 -15.06 -5.41
C THR A 166 14.13 -16.00 -4.54
N MET A 167 12.87 -15.66 -4.35
CA MET A 167 11.92 -16.48 -3.59
C MET A 167 10.75 -16.89 -4.46
N SER A 168 10.19 -18.06 -4.21
CA SER A 168 8.96 -18.52 -4.82
C SER A 168 7.96 -18.91 -3.74
N SER A 169 6.69 -18.55 -3.92
CA SER A 169 5.63 -19.02 -3.02
C SER A 169 5.52 -20.55 -3.11
N HIS A 170 5.03 -21.16 -2.04
CA HIS A 170 4.87 -22.61 -2.03
C HIS A 170 3.68 -23.06 -2.90
N ALA A 171 3.82 -24.19 -3.59
CA ALA A 171 2.73 -24.80 -4.38
C ALA A 171 1.53 -25.30 -3.53
N ASN A 172 1.54 -25.07 -2.21
CA ASN A 172 0.47 -25.47 -1.28
C ASN A 172 -0.68 -24.44 -1.19
N GLY A 173 -0.68 -23.41 -2.04
CA GLY A 173 -1.75 -22.41 -2.08
C GLY A 173 -1.39 -21.08 -1.44
N GLU A 174 -0.15 -20.89 -0.99
CA GLU A 174 0.37 -19.58 -0.64
C GLU A 174 0.29 -18.65 -1.86
N THR A 175 -0.31 -17.48 -1.68
CA THR A 175 -0.33 -16.44 -2.72
C THR A 175 0.23 -15.13 -2.19
N TRP A 176 1.15 -14.56 -2.94
CA TRP A 176 1.70 -13.22 -2.72
C TRP A 176 1.11 -12.29 -3.78
N GLN A 177 0.37 -11.28 -3.32
CA GLN A 177 -0.30 -10.32 -4.20
C GLN A 177 0.38 -8.95 -4.22
N THR A 178 1.21 -8.68 -3.22
CA THR A 178 1.78 -7.36 -2.97
C THR A 178 3.03 -7.53 -2.12
N PHE A 179 3.86 -6.50 -2.07
CA PHE A 179 4.91 -6.34 -1.08
C PHE A 179 5.11 -4.84 -0.84
N CYS A 180 5.82 -4.48 0.23
CA CYS A 180 6.20 -3.09 0.45
C CYS A 180 7.55 -3.03 1.18
N PHE A 181 8.39 -2.06 0.84
CA PHE A 181 9.58 -1.76 1.64
C PHE A 181 9.20 -1.14 3.00
N VAL A 182 9.67 -1.75 4.09
CA VAL A 182 9.48 -1.24 5.46
C VAL A 182 10.63 -0.32 5.86
N THR A 183 11.85 -0.69 5.45
CA THR A 183 13.08 0.11 5.58
C THR A 183 13.89 -0.04 4.29
N PRO A 184 14.99 0.71 4.10
CA PRO A 184 15.89 0.49 2.96
C PRO A 184 16.51 -0.92 2.88
N ASP A 185 16.43 -1.70 3.97
CA ASP A 185 17.02 -3.03 4.15
C ASP A 185 15.99 -4.09 4.60
N SER A 186 14.69 -3.79 4.52
CA SER A 186 13.63 -4.77 4.83
C SER A 186 12.37 -4.60 3.99
N VAL A 187 11.71 -5.71 3.72
CA VAL A 187 10.45 -5.80 2.98
C VAL A 187 9.41 -6.58 3.77
N VAL A 188 8.14 -6.20 3.63
CA VAL A 188 7.01 -6.98 4.10
C VAL A 188 6.33 -7.65 2.90
N ILE A 189 6.09 -8.95 3.01
CA ILE A 189 5.34 -9.76 2.03
C ILE A 189 4.19 -10.45 2.79
N PRO A 190 2.94 -10.11 2.51
CA PRO A 190 1.80 -10.74 3.17
C PRO A 190 1.50 -12.11 2.56
N SER A 191 0.95 -13.00 3.38
CA SER A 191 0.41 -14.29 2.97
C SER A 191 -1.08 -14.34 3.29
N THR A 192 -1.92 -14.46 2.25
CA THR A 192 -3.38 -14.67 2.38
C THR A 192 -3.69 -16.02 3.00
N TYR A 193 -2.91 -17.06 2.64
CA TYR A 193 -3.10 -18.43 3.08
C TYR A 193 -3.00 -18.56 4.61
N ASP A 194 -1.95 -18.00 5.19
CA ASP A 194 -1.72 -18.05 6.63
C ASP A 194 -2.24 -16.82 7.38
N SER A 195 -2.79 -15.82 6.67
CA SER A 195 -3.17 -14.53 7.25
C SER A 195 -2.03 -13.86 8.03
N LEU A 196 -0.83 -13.84 7.42
CA LEU A 196 0.40 -13.32 8.03
C LEU A 196 0.95 -12.11 7.28
N LEU A 197 1.62 -11.22 8.01
CA LEU A 197 2.55 -10.24 7.45
C LEU A 197 3.98 -10.72 7.73
N ASN A 198 4.67 -11.24 6.71
CA ASN A 198 6.05 -11.71 6.85
C ASN A 198 7.02 -10.57 6.57
N ILE A 199 7.90 -10.27 7.53
CA ILE A 199 8.91 -9.22 7.37
C ILE A 199 10.27 -9.88 7.16
N PHE A 200 10.99 -9.45 6.13
CA PHE A 200 12.30 -9.95 5.74
C PHE A 200 13.32 -8.83 5.76
N HIS A 201 14.56 -9.11 6.17
CA HIS A 201 15.69 -8.21 5.98
C HIS A 201 16.65 -8.73 4.92
N PHE A 202 17.43 -7.83 4.35
CA PHE A 202 18.52 -8.15 3.44
C PHE A 202 19.71 -7.22 3.69
N ASP A 203 20.88 -7.60 3.21
CA ASP A 203 22.07 -6.77 3.22
C ASP A 203 22.60 -6.59 1.79
N ASN A 204 23.84 -6.12 1.62
CA ASN A 204 24.42 -5.86 0.30
C ASN A 204 25.03 -7.11 -0.39
N THR A 205 24.94 -8.29 0.22
CA THR A 205 25.40 -9.54 -0.40
C THR A 205 24.30 -10.20 -1.23
N ALA A 206 24.72 -11.04 -2.17
CA ALA A 206 23.80 -11.90 -2.92
C ALA A 206 23.08 -12.87 -1.97
N ASP A 207 21.83 -13.21 -2.31
CA ASP A 207 20.99 -14.15 -1.55
C ASP A 207 20.92 -13.86 -0.02
N SER A 208 20.93 -12.58 0.34
CA SER A 208 20.98 -12.11 1.73
C SER A 208 19.61 -11.99 2.40
N LEU A 209 18.53 -12.15 1.64
CA LEU A 209 17.17 -12.00 2.18
C LEU A 209 16.84 -13.10 3.19
N LYS A 210 16.49 -12.71 4.41
CA LYS A 210 16.19 -13.58 5.55
C LYS A 210 14.89 -13.15 6.19
N HIS A 211 14.08 -14.13 6.58
CA HIS A 211 12.82 -13.90 7.31
C HIS A 211 13.12 -13.53 8.75
N ASP A 212 12.64 -12.37 9.20
CA ASP A 212 12.80 -11.91 10.58
C ASP A 212 11.66 -12.35 11.47
N VAL A 213 10.44 -11.98 11.10
CA VAL A 213 9.26 -12.10 11.96
C VAL A 213 7.99 -12.23 11.13
N SER A 214 7.01 -12.95 11.67
CA SER A 214 5.66 -13.01 11.12
C SER A 214 4.69 -12.37 12.10
N LEU A 215 3.92 -11.39 11.63
CA LEU A 215 2.83 -10.79 12.41
C LEU A 215 1.52 -11.45 12.00
N LEU A 216 0.82 -12.06 12.95
CA LEU A 216 -0.49 -12.67 12.72
C LEU A 216 -1.55 -11.57 12.58
N LEU A 217 -2.38 -11.67 11.54
CA LEU A 217 -3.62 -10.90 11.46
C LEU A 217 -4.67 -11.50 12.41
N PRO A 218 -5.68 -10.72 12.83
CA PRO A 218 -6.83 -11.24 13.58
C PRO A 218 -7.45 -12.47 12.90
N GLU A 219 -7.72 -13.51 13.69
CA GLU A 219 -8.12 -14.81 13.16
C GLU A 219 -9.51 -14.75 12.51
N PRO A 220 -9.64 -15.14 11.22
CA PRO A 220 -10.92 -15.16 10.56
C PRO A 220 -11.80 -16.33 11.06
N VAL A 221 -13.12 -16.15 11.07
CA VAL A 221 -14.09 -17.21 11.41
C VAL A 221 -13.97 -18.39 10.45
N VAL A 222 -13.83 -18.08 9.16
CA VAL A 222 -13.66 -19.06 8.10
C VAL A 222 -12.17 -19.20 7.80
N CYS A 223 -11.63 -20.41 7.93
CA CYS A 223 -10.27 -20.71 7.48
C CYS A 223 -10.13 -20.33 6.00
N ASN A 224 -9.08 -19.60 5.64
CA ASN A 224 -8.86 -19.05 4.31
C ASN A 224 -9.98 -18.07 3.85
N GLY A 225 -10.66 -17.41 4.79
CA GLY A 225 -11.62 -16.35 4.47
C GLY A 225 -10.97 -15.12 3.87
N LEU A 226 -9.67 -14.88 4.13
CA LEU A 226 -8.92 -13.76 3.58
C LEU A 226 -8.51 -14.06 2.13
N ARG A 227 -9.15 -13.37 1.17
CA ARG A 227 -8.95 -13.59 -0.27
C ARG A 227 -7.84 -12.71 -0.83
N HIS A 228 -7.87 -11.44 -0.46
CA HIS A 228 -6.92 -10.46 -0.96
C HIS A 228 -6.29 -9.65 0.16
N ILE A 229 -4.99 -9.42 0.03
CA ILE A 229 -4.21 -8.54 0.87
C ILE A 229 -3.41 -7.62 -0.05
N ASN A 230 -3.68 -6.32 0.02
CA ASN A 230 -2.92 -5.29 -0.69
C ASN A 230 -2.20 -4.38 0.30
N LEU A 231 -0.92 -4.13 0.08
CA LEU A 231 -0.09 -3.24 0.89
C LEU A 231 0.29 -2.03 0.05
N ARG A 232 0.25 -0.85 0.67
CA ARG A 232 0.75 0.39 0.07
C ARG A 232 1.44 1.23 1.12
N GLY A 233 2.60 1.77 0.79
CA GLY A 233 3.29 2.73 1.63
C GLY A 233 4.16 3.66 0.80
N GLN A 234 3.88 4.96 0.85
CA GLN A 234 4.78 5.99 0.33
C GLN A 234 5.01 7.05 1.42
N PRO A 235 6.10 7.84 1.39
CA PRO A 235 7.22 7.73 0.45
C PRO A 235 7.90 6.36 0.61
N PHE A 236 8.60 5.90 -0.41
CA PHE A 236 9.46 4.74 -0.25
C PHE A 236 10.49 5.02 0.86
N ALA A 237 10.91 3.98 1.58
CA ALA A 237 11.93 4.14 2.61
C ALA A 237 13.27 4.50 1.94
N THR A 238 13.52 5.79 1.70
CA THR A 238 14.75 6.20 1.03
C THR A 238 15.90 6.06 2.01
N ALA A 239 16.99 5.43 1.59
CA ALA A 239 18.25 5.51 2.29
C ALA A 239 18.68 6.98 2.24
N SER A 240 18.42 7.71 3.34
CA SER A 240 18.73 9.12 3.57
C SER A 240 20.00 9.55 2.84
N THR A 241 19.84 10.05 1.63
CA THR A 241 20.86 10.82 0.95
C THR A 241 20.16 12.07 0.47
N LEU A 242 20.19 13.08 1.33
CA LEU A 242 20.02 14.52 1.05
C LEU A 242 20.94 15.04 -0.08
N ALA A 243 21.56 14.16 -0.87
CA ALA A 243 22.52 14.47 -1.89
C ALA A 243 21.78 14.82 -3.19
N SER A 244 21.62 16.12 -3.40
CA SER A 244 21.34 16.79 -4.68
C SER A 244 20.06 16.34 -5.39
N HIS A 245 18.94 16.98 -5.06
CA HIS A 245 17.82 17.08 -6.01
C HIS A 245 18.35 17.74 -7.30
N PRO A 246 18.07 17.21 -8.50
CA PRO A 246 18.59 17.76 -9.76
C PRO A 246 18.16 19.22 -10.01
N THR A 247 17.07 19.66 -9.38
CA THR A 247 16.58 21.04 -9.44
C THR A 247 17.08 21.94 -8.30
N GLY A 248 17.91 21.45 -7.37
CA GLY A 248 18.47 22.22 -6.24
C GLY A 248 17.47 22.59 -5.13
N ASP A 249 16.17 22.59 -5.41
CA ASP A 249 15.10 22.82 -4.44
C ASP A 249 14.73 21.50 -3.75
N ILE A 250 15.00 21.39 -2.45
CA ILE A 250 14.41 20.34 -1.61
C ILE A 250 12.90 20.60 -1.57
N PRO A 251 12.03 19.63 -1.90
CA PRO A 251 10.59 19.83 -1.80
C PRO A 251 10.27 20.25 -0.37
N SER A 252 9.44 21.30 -0.23
CA SER A 252 9.09 21.89 1.07
C SER A 252 8.47 20.89 2.05
N PHE A 253 7.99 19.77 1.53
CA PHE A 253 7.49 18.65 2.32
C PHE A 253 8.14 17.35 1.83
N THR A 254 9.13 16.84 2.57
CA THR A 254 9.58 15.46 2.43
C THR A 254 9.06 14.70 3.64
N PRO A 255 8.05 13.83 3.49
CA PRO A 255 7.54 13.06 4.61
C PRO A 255 8.67 12.22 5.23
N ASP A 256 8.75 12.21 6.56
CA ASP A 256 9.64 11.30 7.27
C ASP A 256 9.17 9.86 6.97
N ALA A 257 10.06 9.08 6.34
CA ALA A 257 9.75 7.72 5.96
C ALA A 257 9.46 6.84 7.19
N GLU A 258 10.05 7.12 8.36
CA GLU A 258 9.83 6.33 9.58
C GLU A 258 8.45 6.58 10.20
N GLU A 259 7.96 7.82 10.13
CA GLU A 259 6.64 8.22 10.61
C GLU A 259 5.53 7.99 9.57
N ALA A 260 5.87 7.46 8.40
CA ALA A 260 4.89 7.08 7.39
C ALA A 260 3.96 5.96 7.89
N VAL A 261 2.78 5.88 7.29
CA VAL A 261 1.89 4.73 7.48
C VAL A 261 1.98 3.80 6.27
N ILE A 262 1.79 2.52 6.54
CA ILE A 262 1.51 1.50 5.54
C ILE A 262 0.01 1.21 5.64
N ILE A 263 -0.67 1.33 4.51
CA ILE A 263 -2.08 0.98 4.38
C ILE A 263 -2.19 -0.44 3.86
N LEU A 264 -3.00 -1.22 4.56
CA LEU A 264 -3.29 -2.61 4.30
C LEU A 264 -4.78 -2.74 3.96
N SER A 265 -5.10 -3.16 2.75
CA SER A 265 -6.48 -3.46 2.33
C SER A 265 -6.68 -4.97 2.33
N LEU A 266 -7.65 -5.42 3.12
CA LEU A 266 -7.96 -6.81 3.37
C LEU A 266 -9.35 -7.11 2.80
N ASP A 267 -9.47 -8.08 1.91
CA ASP A 267 -10.77 -8.55 1.40
C ASP A 267 -11.10 -9.92 1.98
N TYR A 268 -12.12 -9.95 2.84
CA TYR A 268 -12.59 -11.15 3.50
C TYR A 268 -13.87 -11.66 2.83
N GLN A 269 -13.89 -12.95 2.51
CA GLN A 269 -15.10 -13.65 2.14
C GLN A 269 -15.67 -14.44 3.32
N PHE A 270 -16.98 -14.33 3.50
CA PHE A 270 -17.71 -15.11 4.48
C PHE A 270 -19.06 -15.60 3.91
N LEU A 271 -19.58 -16.65 4.54
CA LEU A 271 -20.88 -17.24 4.22
C LEU A 271 -21.92 -16.70 5.19
N SER A 272 -23.05 -16.23 4.67
CA SER A 272 -24.15 -15.79 5.54
C SER A 272 -24.68 -16.99 6.34
N PRO A 273 -24.73 -16.91 7.68
CA PRO A 273 -25.29 -17.97 8.49
C PRO A 273 -26.77 -18.16 8.14
N GLY A 274 -27.20 -19.40 7.90
CA GLY A 274 -28.61 -19.77 7.79
C GLY A 274 -29.21 -19.94 6.38
N ARG A 275 -28.43 -19.88 5.29
CA ARG A 275 -28.91 -20.28 3.94
C ARG A 275 -28.40 -21.66 3.55
N THR A 276 -29.29 -22.50 3.04
CA THR A 276 -28.97 -23.85 2.57
C THR A 276 -28.05 -23.83 1.35
N ARG A 277 -27.04 -24.71 1.34
CA ARG A 277 -25.92 -24.89 0.38
C ARG A 277 -26.16 -24.69 -1.13
N THR A 278 -27.38 -24.64 -1.63
CA THR A 278 -27.64 -24.64 -3.08
C THR A 278 -27.55 -23.26 -3.73
N THR A 279 -27.53 -22.17 -2.98
CA THR A 279 -27.40 -20.78 -3.51
C THR A 279 -26.65 -19.84 -2.56
N GLU A 280 -25.57 -20.32 -1.93
CA GLU A 280 -24.76 -19.47 -1.05
C GLU A 280 -24.06 -18.38 -1.87
N ARG A 281 -24.67 -17.19 -1.90
CA ARG A 281 -23.96 -15.95 -2.26
C ARG A 281 -22.96 -15.70 -1.15
N ALA A 282 -21.69 -15.78 -1.50
CA ALA A 282 -20.64 -15.36 -0.62
C ALA A 282 -20.60 -13.83 -0.58
N TYR A 283 -20.41 -13.29 0.62
CA TYR A 283 -20.30 -11.85 0.85
C TYR A 283 -18.84 -11.51 1.03
N ASN A 284 -18.45 -10.33 0.52
CA ASN A 284 -17.11 -9.79 0.69
C ASN A 284 -17.19 -8.58 1.63
N ILE A 285 -16.30 -8.52 2.61
CA ILE A 285 -16.08 -7.35 3.47
C ILE A 285 -14.64 -6.91 3.27
N GLN A 286 -14.48 -5.66 2.85
CA GLN A 286 -13.18 -5.01 2.82
C GLN A 286 -12.89 -4.37 4.18
N GLN A 287 -11.65 -4.47 4.66
CA GLN A 287 -11.13 -3.73 5.80
C GLN A 287 -9.88 -2.99 5.36
N VAL A 288 -9.80 -1.70 5.70
CA VAL A 288 -8.59 -0.90 5.49
C VAL A 288 -7.94 -0.65 6.85
N VAL A 289 -6.64 -0.92 6.91
CA VAL A 289 -5.84 -0.86 8.13
C VAL A 289 -4.66 0.08 7.92
N ALA A 290 -4.53 1.09 8.77
CA ALA A 290 -3.33 1.92 8.83
C ALA A 290 -2.38 1.40 9.91
N ILE A 291 -1.14 1.12 9.50
CA ILE A 291 -0.07 0.58 10.33
C ILE A 291 1.09 1.57 10.31
N PRO A 292 1.56 2.09 11.45
CA PRO A 292 2.75 2.93 11.47
C PRO A 292 3.95 2.14 10.94
N ARG A 293 4.70 2.66 9.97
CA ARG A 293 5.84 1.96 9.38
C ARG A 293 6.90 1.63 10.44
N ARG A 294 7.20 2.58 11.33
CA ARG A 294 8.06 2.36 12.51
C ARG A 294 7.65 1.17 13.39
N LEU A 295 6.37 0.79 13.41
CA LEU A 295 5.92 -0.38 14.17
C LEU A 295 6.46 -1.66 13.53
N LEU A 296 6.32 -1.80 12.22
CA LEU A 296 6.84 -2.95 11.48
C LEU A 296 8.38 -2.98 11.55
N ALA A 297 9.03 -1.84 11.35
CA ALA A 297 10.49 -1.70 11.46
C ALA A 297 11.00 -2.11 12.86
N ARG A 298 10.29 -1.72 13.92
CA ARG A 298 10.61 -2.10 15.30
C ARG A 298 10.53 -3.61 15.50
N TYR A 299 9.46 -4.28 15.02
CA TYR A 299 9.36 -5.74 15.13
C TYR A 299 10.47 -6.46 14.36
N ALA A 300 10.83 -5.96 13.17
CA ALA A 300 11.97 -6.48 12.42
C ALA A 300 13.28 -6.33 13.21
N SER A 301 13.57 -5.15 13.76
CA SER A 301 14.80 -4.92 14.54
C SER A 301 14.89 -5.82 15.77
N LEU A 302 13.80 -5.89 16.54
CA LEU A 302 13.73 -6.74 17.73
C LEU A 302 13.96 -8.23 17.42
N ALA A 303 13.46 -8.70 16.27
CA ALA A 303 13.67 -10.08 15.82
C ALA A 303 15.13 -10.32 15.41
N ARG A 304 15.74 -9.39 14.65
CA ARG A 304 17.15 -9.49 14.20
C ARG A 304 18.14 -9.51 15.35
N GLU A 305 17.89 -8.71 16.37
CA GLU A 305 18.74 -8.62 17.55
C GLU A 305 18.65 -9.86 18.46
N GLY A 306 17.76 -10.82 18.12
CA GLY A 306 17.47 -11.97 18.98
C GLY A 306 16.98 -11.52 20.36
N ASN A 307 16.30 -10.37 20.40
CA ASN A 307 16.12 -9.62 21.62
C ASN A 307 15.17 -10.39 22.57
N LEU A 308 15.63 -10.62 23.80
CA LEU A 308 14.80 -11.18 24.87
C LEU A 308 13.53 -10.35 25.08
N GLU A 309 13.52 -9.07 24.74
CA GLU A 309 12.32 -8.24 24.75
C GLU A 309 11.23 -8.71 23.80
N LEU A 310 11.57 -9.16 22.58
CA LEU A 310 10.56 -9.72 21.66
C LEU A 310 9.98 -10.99 22.24
N MET A 311 10.84 -11.88 22.75
CA MET A 311 10.40 -13.12 23.38
C MET A 311 9.57 -12.84 24.63
N ALA A 312 9.95 -11.86 25.45
CA ALA A 312 9.17 -11.44 26.62
C ALA A 312 7.84 -10.80 26.22
N LEU A 313 7.78 -10.07 25.10
CA LEU A 313 6.54 -9.50 24.55
C LEU A 313 5.62 -10.63 24.07
N ILE A 314 6.20 -11.64 23.39
CA ILE A 314 5.57 -12.90 23.00
C ILE A 314 4.98 -13.63 24.21
N GLU A 315 5.82 -13.95 25.19
CA GLU A 315 5.44 -14.67 26.41
C GLU A 315 4.38 -13.94 27.25
N ARG A 316 4.50 -12.62 27.44
CA ARG A 316 3.52 -11.84 28.23
C ARG A 316 2.12 -11.88 27.65
N ALA A 317 1.98 -11.97 26.34
CA ALA A 317 0.65 -12.07 25.72
C ALA A 317 0.03 -13.43 25.99
N HIS A 318 0.80 -14.52 25.83
CA HIS A 318 0.34 -15.87 26.18
C HIS A 318 -0.07 -15.96 27.66
N CYS A 319 0.60 -15.25 28.57
CA CYS A 319 0.20 -15.24 29.98
C CYS A 319 -1.08 -14.43 30.29
N ARG A 320 -1.39 -13.37 29.52
CA ARG A 320 -2.56 -12.51 29.79
C ARG A 320 -3.88 -13.16 29.43
N GLU A 321 -3.92 -14.04 28.43
CA GLU A 321 -5.12 -14.81 28.09
C GLU A 321 -5.58 -15.72 29.24
N HIS A 322 -4.68 -16.07 30.16
CA HIS A 322 -5.01 -16.91 31.32
C HIS A 322 -5.53 -16.15 32.55
N THR A 323 -5.50 -14.81 32.57
CA THR A 323 -5.87 -14.06 33.79
C THR A 323 -7.28 -13.46 33.74
N THR A 324 -7.94 -13.45 32.58
CA THR A 324 -9.14 -12.59 32.39
C THR A 324 -10.49 -13.28 32.63
N VAL A 325 -10.56 -14.59 32.88
CA VAL A 325 -11.82 -15.24 33.31
C VAL A 325 -11.55 -16.44 34.22
N ILE A 326 -11.35 -16.22 35.52
CA ILE A 326 -11.60 -17.27 36.53
C ILE A 326 -13.07 -17.15 36.93
N PHE A 327 -13.97 -17.68 36.09
CA PHE A 327 -15.18 -18.30 36.63
C PHE A 327 -14.77 -19.67 37.14
N GLU A 328 -15.19 -20.03 38.37
CA GLU A 328 -14.95 -21.34 38.98
C GLU A 328 -15.47 -22.48 38.10
N VAL A 329 -14.62 -22.98 37.20
CA VAL A 329 -14.82 -24.26 36.54
C VAL A 329 -13.99 -25.27 37.31
N LYS A 330 -14.69 -26.18 38.00
CA LYS A 330 -14.09 -27.32 38.71
C LYS A 330 -13.13 -28.05 37.77
N ALA A 331 -11.87 -28.07 38.17
CA ALA A 331 -10.80 -28.78 37.49
C ALA A 331 -11.12 -30.28 37.38
N THR A 332 -11.23 -30.76 36.15
CA THR A 332 -11.09 -32.19 35.83
C THR A 332 -10.09 -32.34 34.70
N GLY A 333 -8.95 -32.97 35.00
CA GLY A 333 -8.15 -33.73 34.05
C GLY A 333 -7.14 -32.93 33.22
N GLY A 334 -5.86 -33.06 33.58
CA GLY A 334 -4.74 -32.51 32.83
C GLY A 334 -4.60 -33.06 31.41
N GLY A 335 -4.33 -32.14 30.50
CA GLY A 335 -3.85 -32.37 29.14
C GLY A 335 -3.36 -31.04 28.58
N SER A 336 -2.24 -31.06 27.86
CA SER A 336 -1.62 -29.91 27.18
C SER A 336 -2.64 -29.03 26.41
N GLU A 337 -3.10 -27.94 27.03
CA GLU A 337 -4.02 -26.92 26.48
C GLU A 337 -3.48 -25.53 26.89
N ALA A 338 -3.52 -24.43 26.13
CA ALA A 338 -4.31 -24.09 24.95
C ALA A 338 -3.53 -23.12 24.02
N LEU A 339 -2.89 -23.63 22.97
CA LEU A 339 -2.60 -22.80 21.79
C LEU A 339 -3.90 -22.62 21.00
N CYS A 340 -4.13 -21.46 20.38
CA CYS A 340 -5.31 -21.28 19.53
C CYS A 340 -5.25 -22.22 18.31
N GLU A 341 -6.38 -22.49 17.65
CA GLU A 341 -6.42 -23.43 16.53
C GLU A 341 -5.45 -23.02 15.40
N HIS A 342 -5.30 -21.73 15.18
CA HIS A 342 -4.33 -21.15 14.25
C HIS A 342 -2.87 -21.48 14.63
N GLU A 343 -2.48 -21.26 15.88
CA GLU A 343 -1.15 -21.62 16.39
C GLU A 343 -0.91 -23.13 16.37
N ARG A 344 -1.95 -23.93 16.68
CA ARG A 344 -1.89 -25.40 16.57
C ARG A 344 -1.71 -25.82 15.12
N MET A 345 -2.37 -25.17 14.17
CA MET A 345 -2.19 -25.46 12.74
C MET A 345 -0.73 -25.24 12.34
N HIS A 346 -0.12 -24.13 12.75
CA HIS A 346 1.30 -23.84 12.50
C HIS A 346 2.26 -24.79 13.21
N MET A 347 1.98 -25.15 14.47
CA MET A 347 2.81 -26.10 15.23
C MET A 347 2.68 -27.54 14.71
N ASN A 348 1.48 -27.96 14.27
CA ASN A 348 1.18 -29.31 13.83
C ASN A 348 1.36 -29.54 12.33
N ASN A 349 1.51 -28.49 11.50
CA ASN A 349 1.90 -28.63 10.11
C ASN A 349 3.34 -29.14 10.02
N ARG A 350 3.51 -30.46 10.19
CA ARG A 350 4.79 -31.17 10.08
C ARG A 350 5.43 -31.01 8.69
N GLY A 351 4.69 -30.50 7.70
CA GLY A 351 5.21 -30.16 6.36
C GLY A 351 5.95 -28.81 6.27
N HIS A 352 5.81 -27.91 7.24
CA HIS A 352 6.46 -26.59 7.24
C HIS A 352 7.62 -26.52 8.22
N HIS A 353 8.61 -27.41 8.04
CA HIS A 353 9.85 -27.41 8.84
C HIS A 353 10.63 -26.09 8.79
N ARG A 354 10.32 -25.17 7.86
CA ARG A 354 10.95 -23.85 7.77
C ARG A 354 10.26 -22.77 8.61
N ASN A 355 8.92 -22.78 8.75
CA ASN A 355 8.21 -21.72 9.48
C ASN A 355 8.42 -21.80 11.01
N LYS A 356 8.80 -22.97 11.55
CA LYS A 356 9.11 -23.11 12.99
C LYS A 356 10.35 -22.32 13.46
N ARG A 357 11.09 -21.67 12.57
CA ARG A 357 12.34 -20.97 12.91
C ARG A 357 12.16 -19.51 13.26
N PHE A 358 11.02 -18.91 12.95
CA PHE A 358 10.85 -17.46 13.05
C PHE A 358 9.86 -17.09 14.17
N PRO A 359 10.11 -16.01 14.91
CA PRO A 359 9.17 -15.51 15.90
C PRO A 359 7.85 -15.13 15.25
N HIS A 360 6.76 -15.59 15.86
CA HIS A 360 5.40 -15.25 15.49
C HIS A 360 4.84 -14.28 16.54
N VAL A 361 4.31 -13.16 16.10
CA VAL A 361 3.71 -12.13 16.96
C VAL A 361 2.19 -12.20 16.78
N HIS A 362 1.49 -12.60 17.83
CA HIS A 362 0.04 -12.73 17.84
C HIS A 362 -0.64 -11.38 17.60
N ALA A 363 -1.81 -11.38 16.93
CA ALA A 363 -2.54 -10.17 16.57
C ALA A 363 -2.74 -9.22 17.77
N GLY A 364 -3.15 -9.76 18.92
CA GLY A 364 -3.40 -8.99 20.15
C GLY A 364 -2.22 -8.13 20.64
N GLN A 365 -0.99 -8.41 20.18
CA GLN A 365 0.21 -7.71 20.58
C GLN A 365 0.51 -6.44 19.79
N TRP A 366 0.00 -6.34 18.56
CA TRP A 366 0.38 -5.25 17.67
C TRP A 366 -0.82 -4.49 17.10
N VAL A 367 -1.99 -5.14 16.95
CA VAL A 367 -3.17 -4.49 16.35
C VAL A 367 -3.68 -3.28 17.13
N HIS A 368 -3.45 -3.21 18.44
CA HIS A 368 -3.80 -2.04 19.25
C HIS A 368 -3.04 -0.77 18.86
N GLN A 369 -1.90 -0.90 18.17
CA GLN A 369 -1.09 0.22 17.65
C GLN A 369 -1.43 0.58 16.20
N THR A 370 -2.51 0.00 15.66
CA THR A 370 -2.99 0.24 14.30
C THR A 370 -4.33 0.95 14.31
N ARG A 371 -4.83 1.35 13.14
CA ARG A 371 -6.23 1.77 12.96
C ARG A 371 -6.91 0.89 11.94
N TRP A 372 -8.02 0.27 12.31
CA TRP A 372 -8.84 -0.53 11.41
C TRP A 372 -10.13 0.21 11.07
N GLY A 373 -10.71 -0.12 9.91
CA GLY A 373 -11.93 0.52 9.43
C GLY A 373 -11.70 2.00 9.11
N VAL A 374 -10.51 2.33 8.60
CA VAL A 374 -10.25 3.65 8.03
C VAL A 374 -11.02 3.69 6.71
N ASP A 375 -12.08 4.48 6.64
CA ASP A 375 -13.11 4.45 5.58
C ASP A 375 -14.21 3.40 5.82
N SER A 376 -15.44 3.90 6.04
CA SER A 376 -16.65 3.08 6.10
C SER A 376 -17.21 2.76 4.72
N VAL A 377 -16.76 3.45 3.68
CA VAL A 377 -17.17 3.19 2.31
C VAL A 377 -16.09 2.34 1.67
N THR A 378 -16.46 1.21 1.07
CA THR A 378 -15.56 0.37 0.29
C THR A 378 -14.90 1.25 -0.79
N PRO A 379 -13.61 1.64 -0.66
CA PRO A 379 -13.02 2.54 -1.63
C PRO A 379 -12.83 1.74 -2.91
N SER A 380 -13.76 1.89 -3.85
CA SER A 380 -13.64 1.19 -5.13
C SER A 380 -12.56 1.81 -6.01
N MET A 381 -12.13 3.04 -5.70
CA MET A 381 -11.23 3.84 -6.53
C MET A 381 -10.29 4.71 -5.69
N GLY A 382 -9.04 4.84 -6.13
CA GLY A 382 -8.11 5.88 -5.66
C GLY A 382 -7.68 5.79 -4.20
N MET A 383 -7.12 4.65 -3.76
CA MET A 383 -6.42 4.60 -2.48
C MET A 383 -4.98 5.08 -2.63
N TYR A 384 -4.63 6.17 -1.96
CA TYR A 384 -3.27 6.68 -2.00
C TYR A 384 -2.74 7.04 -0.61
N VAL A 385 -1.45 6.80 -0.42
CA VAL A 385 -0.75 6.94 0.86
C VAL A 385 0.44 7.83 0.61
N TYR A 386 0.67 8.83 1.47
CA TYR A 386 1.85 9.68 1.39
C TYR A 386 2.30 10.15 2.77
N GLY A 387 3.42 9.63 3.23
CA GLY A 387 3.88 9.79 4.60
C GLY A 387 2.85 9.23 5.57
N SER A 388 2.42 10.08 6.50
CA SER A 388 1.41 9.77 7.51
C SER A 388 -0.02 9.98 7.02
N ARG A 389 -0.24 10.23 5.73
CA ARG A 389 -1.56 10.56 5.18
C ARG A 389 -2.08 9.45 4.28
N TYR A 390 -3.38 9.26 4.32
CA TYR A 390 -4.14 8.35 3.47
C TYR A 390 -5.34 9.10 2.91
N ILE A 391 -5.52 9.06 1.59
CA ILE A 391 -6.73 9.55 0.93
C ILE A 391 -7.55 8.35 0.49
N ALA A 392 -8.84 8.42 0.77
CA ALA A 392 -9.82 7.50 0.27
C ALA A 392 -10.93 8.28 -0.44
N MET A 393 -11.43 7.70 -1.51
CA MET A 393 -12.51 8.29 -2.29
C MET A 393 -13.66 7.29 -2.35
N SER A 394 -14.84 7.72 -1.93
CA SER A 394 -16.03 6.88 -1.98
C SER A 394 -16.37 6.57 -3.43
N SER A 395 -16.67 5.32 -3.76
CA SER A 395 -17.09 4.94 -5.11
C SER A 395 -18.28 5.75 -5.62
N ARG A 396 -18.18 6.28 -6.84
CA ARG A 396 -19.33 6.43 -7.72
C ARG A 396 -19.82 5.01 -8.02
N ALA A 397 -20.68 4.47 -7.16
CA ALA A 397 -21.21 3.12 -7.35
C ALA A 397 -21.67 3.00 -8.81
N VAL A 398 -21.41 1.84 -9.42
CA VAL A 398 -21.61 1.35 -10.81
C VAL A 398 -22.91 1.79 -11.54
N LEU A 399 -23.79 2.55 -10.89
CA LEU A 399 -25.00 3.14 -11.42
C LEU A 399 -24.70 4.51 -12.08
N PRO A 400 -25.17 4.74 -13.32
CA PRO A 400 -25.01 6.01 -14.05
C PRO A 400 -25.47 7.27 -13.29
N ASP A 401 -26.37 7.08 -12.32
CA ASP A 401 -27.04 8.14 -11.55
C ASP A 401 -26.62 8.19 -10.06
N ALA A 402 -25.58 7.45 -9.65
CA ALA A 402 -25.09 7.56 -8.28
C ALA A 402 -24.54 8.99 -8.04
N PRO A 403 -24.79 9.60 -6.86
CA PRO A 403 -24.15 10.85 -6.51
C PRO A 403 -22.64 10.67 -6.61
N ALA A 404 -21.94 11.74 -6.99
CA ALA A 404 -20.50 11.72 -7.21
C ALA A 404 -19.70 11.25 -5.95
N SER A 405 -18.37 11.26 -6.03
CA SER A 405 -17.52 10.82 -4.93
C SER A 405 -17.26 11.91 -3.88
N SER A 406 -17.38 11.57 -2.60
CA SER A 406 -16.75 12.33 -1.51
C SER A 406 -15.31 11.83 -1.28
N ILE A 407 -14.46 12.73 -0.80
CA ILE A 407 -13.08 12.42 -0.44
C ILE A 407 -12.94 12.50 1.06
N ALA A 408 -12.26 11.50 1.63
CA ALA A 408 -11.83 11.51 3.02
C ALA A 408 -10.29 11.49 3.07
N LEU A 409 -9.71 12.52 3.68
CA LEU A 409 -8.29 12.60 3.99
C LEU A 409 -8.06 12.23 5.45
N TYR A 410 -7.28 11.19 5.68
CA TYR A 410 -6.87 10.71 7.00
C TYR A 410 -5.40 11.10 7.25
N ASP A 411 -5.13 11.90 8.27
CA ASP A 411 -3.79 12.28 8.71
C ASP A 411 -3.46 11.65 10.08
N PHE A 412 -2.51 10.71 10.08
CA PHE A 412 -2.06 9.99 11.27
C PHE A 412 -0.95 10.73 12.04
N ASN A 413 -0.47 11.87 11.53
CA ASN A 413 0.50 12.71 12.24
C ASN A 413 -0.21 13.86 12.96
N LEU A 414 -0.86 13.53 14.08
CA LEU A 414 -1.54 14.51 14.94
C LEU A 414 -0.60 15.52 15.60
N ARG A 415 0.67 15.15 15.80
CA ARG A 415 1.67 15.94 16.56
C ARG A 415 2.50 16.84 15.66
N ASN A 416 1.93 17.35 14.58
CA ASN A 416 2.66 18.20 13.64
C ASN A 416 2.95 19.62 14.19
N GLU A 417 3.49 19.69 15.42
CA GLU A 417 4.14 20.84 16.09
C GLU A 417 5.41 21.30 15.34
N ARG A 418 5.93 20.49 14.39
CA ARG A 418 7.16 20.78 13.61
C ARG A 418 6.92 21.36 12.22
N ARG A 419 5.71 21.84 11.89
CA ARG A 419 5.39 22.41 10.55
C ARG A 419 6.02 23.78 10.26
N GLY A 420 7.12 24.15 10.92
CA GLY A 420 7.88 25.37 10.60
C GLY A 420 7.16 26.69 10.87
N TYR A 421 5.94 26.65 11.42
CA TYR A 421 5.32 27.78 12.07
C TYR A 421 5.81 27.77 13.51
N ALA A 422 6.70 28.71 13.83
CA ALA A 422 7.08 28.99 15.21
C ALA A 422 5.82 29.19 16.07
N ASP A 423 5.97 29.00 17.38
CA ASP A 423 5.02 29.02 18.51
C ASP A 423 3.89 30.10 18.55
N ASP A 424 3.67 30.87 17.49
CA ASP A 424 2.75 32.02 17.44
C ASP A 424 1.43 31.75 16.70
N LEU A 425 1.18 30.52 16.21
CA LEU A 425 -0.18 30.11 15.84
C LEU A 425 -0.82 29.43 17.04
N GLU A 426 -1.35 30.25 17.95
CA GLU A 426 -2.49 29.86 18.79
C GLU A 426 -3.53 29.12 17.91
N GLU A 427 -4.32 28.23 18.50
CA GLU A 427 -5.33 27.30 17.97
C GLU A 427 -6.37 27.83 16.92
N GLU A 428 -6.00 28.74 16.01
CA GLU A 428 -6.89 29.51 15.11
C GLU A 428 -7.45 28.70 13.93
N ASN A 429 -6.99 27.47 13.67
CA ASN A 429 -7.55 26.64 12.60
C ASN A 429 -8.67 25.70 13.04
N ILE A 430 -9.14 25.79 14.29
CA ILE A 430 -10.48 25.33 14.65
C ILE A 430 -11.37 26.57 14.63
N ARG A 431 -12.06 26.81 13.50
CA ARG A 431 -13.05 27.90 13.46
C ARG A 431 -14.04 27.70 14.61
N PRO A 432 -14.24 28.67 15.51
CA PRO A 432 -15.34 28.59 16.47
C PRO A 432 -16.65 28.50 15.67
N TYR A 433 -17.58 27.65 16.12
CA TYR A 433 -18.93 27.68 15.55
C TYR A 433 -19.48 29.11 15.66
N PRO A 434 -20.05 29.69 14.59
CA PRO A 434 -20.66 31.00 14.66
C PRO A 434 -21.70 31.00 15.79
N LYS A 435 -21.80 32.11 16.53
CA LYS A 435 -22.76 32.19 17.62
C LYS A 435 -24.17 32.06 17.02
N PRO A 436 -25.15 31.47 17.73
CA PRO A 436 -26.51 31.25 17.20
C PRO A 436 -27.20 32.53 16.70
N ASP A 437 -26.72 33.69 17.14
CA ASP A 437 -27.30 35.01 16.90
C ASP A 437 -26.49 35.83 15.87
N GLU A 438 -25.33 35.33 15.42
CA GLU A 438 -24.57 35.96 14.34
C GLU A 438 -25.25 35.62 13.01
N PRO A 439 -25.65 36.62 12.20
CA PRO A 439 -26.19 36.36 10.88
C PRO A 439 -25.11 35.62 10.09
N PHE A 440 -25.47 34.46 9.53
CA PHE A 440 -24.60 33.71 8.63
C PHE A 440 -24.14 34.64 7.52
N ASN A 441 -22.88 35.08 7.60
CA ASN A 441 -22.30 35.98 6.63
C ASN A 441 -21.66 35.12 5.53
N GLU A 442 -22.44 34.84 4.48
CA GLU A 442 -21.97 34.09 3.31
C GLU A 442 -20.69 34.70 2.71
N ASP A 443 -20.42 35.98 2.96
CA ASP A 443 -19.30 36.72 2.39
C ASP A 443 -18.02 36.70 3.27
N GLU A 444 -18.11 36.33 4.56
CA GLU A 444 -16.94 36.28 5.47
C GLU A 444 -16.50 34.84 5.82
N ASP A 445 -17.42 33.87 5.78
CA ASP A 445 -17.10 32.48 6.12
C ASP A 445 -16.77 31.59 4.92
N TRP A 446 -17.01 32.08 3.70
CA TRP A 446 -16.50 31.50 2.48
C TRP A 446 -15.42 32.45 2.00
N ASP A 447 -14.15 32.06 2.08
CA ASP A 447 -13.06 32.83 1.46
C ASP A 447 -13.21 32.78 -0.07
N TYR A 448 -14.20 33.49 -0.60
CA TYR A 448 -14.30 33.90 -1.97
C TYR A 448 -13.36 35.07 -2.12
N ASP A 449 -12.21 34.86 -2.73
CA ASP A 449 -11.39 35.98 -3.16
C ASP A 449 -12.13 36.67 -4.32
N GLU A 450 -12.93 37.70 -4.00
CA GLU A 450 -13.70 38.49 -4.97
C GLU A 450 -12.84 39.04 -6.11
N LEU A 451 -11.53 39.21 -5.89
CA LEU A 451 -10.60 39.70 -6.91
C LEU A 451 -10.15 38.61 -7.88
N THR A 452 -10.21 37.32 -7.50
CA THR A 452 -9.76 36.20 -8.35
C THR A 452 -10.86 35.23 -8.76
N GLY A 453 -12.02 35.24 -8.10
CA GLY A 453 -13.15 34.36 -8.39
C GLY A 453 -12.92 32.89 -8.02
N ASN A 454 -11.85 32.57 -7.28
CA ASN A 454 -11.50 31.21 -6.90
C ASN A 454 -12.25 30.78 -5.64
N LYS A 455 -13.10 29.75 -5.75
CA LYS A 455 -13.82 29.15 -4.63
C LYS A 455 -12.84 28.36 -3.75
N ARG A 456 -12.80 28.63 -2.43
CA ARG A 456 -12.22 27.65 -1.48
C ARG A 456 -13.12 26.41 -1.44
N TRP A 457 -12.47 25.27 -1.29
CA TRP A 457 -13.10 23.95 -1.28
C TRP A 457 -13.97 23.76 -0.03
N PRO A 458 -15.23 23.32 -0.17
CA PRO A 458 -16.08 23.07 0.98
C PRO A 458 -15.67 21.75 1.60
N VAL A 459 -14.89 21.87 2.67
CA VAL A 459 -14.41 20.76 3.49
C VAL A 459 -15.20 20.75 4.79
N CYS A 460 -15.69 19.58 5.17
CA CYS A 460 -16.30 19.36 6.47
C CYS A 460 -15.27 19.73 7.56
N PRO A 461 -15.72 20.25 8.73
CA PRO A 461 -14.84 20.41 9.88
C PRO A 461 -14.09 19.13 10.18
N SER A 462 -12.76 19.22 10.32
CA SER A 462 -11.95 18.03 10.58
C SER A 462 -12.31 17.39 11.91
N LYS A 463 -12.43 16.06 11.93
CA LYS A 463 -12.69 15.28 13.14
C LYS A 463 -11.41 14.62 13.61
N ILE A 464 -11.03 14.86 14.86
CA ILE A 464 -9.91 14.15 15.50
C ILE A 464 -10.45 12.91 16.20
N VAL A 465 -9.85 11.77 15.93
CA VAL A 465 -10.19 10.50 16.57
C VAL A 465 -8.98 9.97 17.32
N THR A 466 -9.04 10.07 18.65
CA THR A 466 -7.98 9.65 19.57
C THR A 466 -8.33 8.44 20.42
N HIS A 467 -9.62 8.12 20.53
CA HIS A 467 -10.07 7.01 21.37
C HIS A 467 -9.81 5.65 20.69
N PRO A 468 -9.50 4.61 21.49
CA PRO A 468 -9.50 3.25 21.01
C PRO A 468 -10.86 2.86 20.41
N THR A 469 -10.86 2.07 19.35
CA THR A 469 -12.06 1.51 18.71
C THR A 469 -11.98 -0.01 18.74
N THR A 470 -13.06 -0.66 19.16
CA THR A 470 -13.20 -2.12 19.10
C THR A 470 -13.78 -2.53 17.75
N VAL A 471 -13.05 -3.34 16.99
CA VAL A 471 -13.54 -3.99 15.79
C VAL A 471 -14.32 -5.22 16.21
N PHE A 472 -15.62 -5.22 15.93
CA PHE A 472 -16.52 -6.34 16.20
C PHE A 472 -17.30 -6.69 14.95
N ILE A 473 -16.72 -7.57 14.13
CA ILE A 473 -17.32 -8.10 12.91
C ILE A 473 -17.37 -9.63 13.06
N PRO A 474 -18.36 -10.16 13.81
CA PRO A 474 -18.42 -11.58 14.17
C PRO A 474 -18.61 -12.51 12.97
N GLU A 475 -18.97 -11.97 11.80
CA GLU A 475 -19.01 -12.70 10.54
C GLU A 475 -17.62 -12.95 9.95
N VAL A 476 -16.66 -12.09 10.28
CA VAL A 476 -15.30 -12.10 9.73
C VAL A 476 -14.29 -12.60 10.75
N PHE A 477 -14.32 -12.12 11.99
CA PHE A 477 -13.32 -12.43 13.03
C PHE A 477 -13.88 -13.30 14.15
N LYS A 478 -13.07 -14.25 14.63
CA LYS A 478 -13.46 -15.12 15.76
C LYS A 478 -13.67 -14.34 17.06
N GLU A 479 -12.84 -13.32 17.29
CA GLU A 479 -12.87 -12.51 18.51
C GLU A 479 -12.80 -11.01 18.18
N PRO A 480 -13.48 -10.14 18.96
CA PRO A 480 -13.29 -8.70 18.85
C PRO A 480 -11.88 -8.30 19.28
N PHE A 481 -11.34 -7.25 18.66
CA PHE A 481 -10.04 -6.69 19.05
C PHE A 481 -10.08 -5.16 19.04
N THR A 482 -9.17 -4.54 19.79
CA THR A 482 -9.12 -3.07 19.95
C THR A 482 -7.97 -2.48 19.17
N THR A 483 -8.19 -1.31 18.56
CA THR A 483 -7.25 -0.57 17.72
C THR A 483 -7.20 0.88 18.21
N ALA A 484 -6.04 1.54 18.22
CA ALA A 484 -5.90 2.84 18.90
C ALA A 484 -4.92 3.82 18.23
N LEU A 485 -4.56 3.61 16.96
CA LEU A 485 -3.77 4.63 16.24
C LEU A 485 -4.63 5.87 15.98
N PRO A 486 -4.25 7.04 16.52
CA PRO A 486 -5.06 8.23 16.43
C PRO A 486 -4.84 8.96 15.09
N TYR A 487 -5.84 9.68 14.61
CA TYR A 487 -5.79 10.39 13.33
C TYR A 487 -6.78 11.56 13.29
N ARG A 488 -6.56 12.45 12.34
CA ARG A 488 -7.50 13.49 11.92
C ARG A 488 -8.13 13.05 10.60
N VAL A 489 -9.45 13.16 10.47
CA VAL A 489 -10.14 12.98 9.19
C VAL A 489 -10.76 14.30 8.76
N THR A 490 -10.56 14.64 7.48
CA THR A 490 -11.22 15.77 6.81
C THR A 490 -11.95 15.21 5.60
N GLU A 491 -13.23 15.51 5.50
CA GLU A 491 -14.08 15.05 4.39
C GLU A 491 -14.50 16.24 3.53
N THR A 492 -14.75 16.02 2.24
CA THR A 492 -15.35 17.06 1.39
C THR A 492 -16.86 17.11 1.61
N GLU A 493 -17.43 18.31 1.79
CA GLU A 493 -18.88 18.50 1.83
C GLU A 493 -19.49 18.31 0.44
N MET A 494 -18.77 18.81 -0.57
CA MET A 494 -19.16 18.65 -1.96
C MET A 494 -18.64 17.37 -2.54
N VAL A 495 -19.40 16.98 -3.55
CA VAL A 495 -19.18 15.81 -4.33
C VAL A 495 -18.44 16.18 -5.61
N LEU A 496 -17.34 15.49 -5.88
CA LEU A 496 -16.38 15.92 -6.90
C LEU A 496 -16.54 15.12 -8.18
N PRO A 497 -16.39 15.75 -9.36
CA PRO A 497 -16.50 15.06 -10.64
C PRO A 497 -15.25 14.22 -10.98
N TRP A 498 -14.41 13.93 -9.99
CA TRP A 498 -13.18 13.17 -10.19
C TRP A 498 -13.44 11.67 -10.16
N ASP A 499 -12.73 10.96 -11.00
CA ASP A 499 -12.71 9.49 -11.04
C ASP A 499 -11.60 8.92 -10.16
N SER A 500 -10.58 9.72 -9.83
CA SER A 500 -9.54 9.36 -8.88
C SER A 500 -8.97 10.57 -8.16
N ALA A 501 -8.38 10.34 -6.98
CA ALA A 501 -7.67 11.35 -6.24
C ALA A 501 -6.35 10.79 -5.72
N ILE A 502 -5.31 11.62 -5.72
CA ILE A 502 -3.97 11.25 -5.28
C ILE A 502 -3.43 12.35 -4.34
N LEU A 503 -2.51 12.01 -3.44
CA LEU A 503 -1.82 13.00 -2.60
C LEU A 503 -0.43 13.31 -3.19
N ASP A 504 0.04 14.53 -3.00
CA ASP A 504 1.45 14.88 -3.24
C ASP A 504 1.87 15.95 -2.25
N GLY A 505 2.39 15.50 -1.11
CA GLY A 505 2.62 16.37 0.03
C GLY A 505 1.33 17.03 0.47
N GLU A 506 1.31 18.35 0.52
CA GLU A 506 0.15 19.16 0.88
C GLU A 506 -0.87 19.30 -0.25
N ARG A 507 -0.79 18.52 -1.32
CA ARG A 507 -1.74 18.60 -2.43
C ARG A 507 -2.63 17.38 -2.51
N ILE A 508 -3.89 17.60 -2.87
CA ILE A 508 -4.76 16.58 -3.45
C ILE A 508 -4.84 16.85 -4.95
N ILE A 509 -4.55 15.83 -5.75
CA ILE A 509 -4.61 15.88 -7.21
C ILE A 509 -5.84 15.07 -7.61
N GLY A 510 -6.87 15.77 -8.06
CA GLY A 510 -8.05 15.17 -8.66
C GLY A 510 -7.81 14.83 -10.12
N LEU A 511 -8.21 13.64 -10.53
CA LEU A 511 -8.13 13.16 -11.90
C LEU A 511 -9.54 12.89 -12.41
N ASP A 512 -9.89 13.54 -13.50
CA ASP A 512 -11.14 13.35 -14.24
C ASP A 512 -10.79 12.75 -15.60
N PHE A 513 -11.28 11.55 -15.90
CA PHE A 513 -11.01 10.84 -17.14
C PHE A 513 -12.15 11.04 -18.14
N GLU A 514 -11.81 11.14 -19.43
CA GLU A 514 -12.80 11.17 -20.51
C GLU A 514 -13.48 9.80 -20.68
N ASP A 515 -12.67 8.74 -20.69
CA ASP A 515 -13.10 7.35 -20.52
C ASP A 515 -12.20 6.68 -19.48
N PHE A 516 -12.78 6.21 -18.38
CA PHE A 516 -12.01 5.50 -17.36
C PHE A 516 -11.23 4.31 -17.96
N ASN A 517 -11.79 3.64 -18.98
CA ASN A 517 -11.18 2.49 -19.64
C ASN A 517 -9.99 2.85 -20.54
N ASP A 518 -9.93 4.06 -21.11
CA ASP A 518 -8.82 4.51 -21.96
C ASP A 518 -7.79 5.38 -21.20
N GLY A 519 -8.17 5.91 -20.03
CA GLY A 519 -7.27 6.61 -19.11
C GLY A 519 -6.81 7.94 -19.69
N THR A 520 -7.52 8.42 -20.71
CA THR A 520 -7.42 9.77 -21.23
C THR A 520 -7.91 10.68 -20.13
N ILE A 521 -6.98 11.44 -19.55
CA ILE A 521 -7.30 12.42 -18.53
C ILE A 521 -7.92 13.61 -19.24
N ARG A 522 -9.17 13.91 -18.91
CA ARG A 522 -9.89 15.09 -19.37
C ARG A 522 -9.41 16.33 -18.63
N GLU A 523 -9.33 16.25 -17.31
CA GLU A 523 -8.99 17.37 -16.44
C GLU A 523 -8.17 16.91 -15.23
N ILE A 524 -7.26 17.78 -14.77
CA ILE A 524 -6.46 17.59 -13.56
C ILE A 524 -6.68 18.80 -12.68
N ASP A 525 -7.26 18.55 -11.52
CA ASP A 525 -7.45 19.55 -10.49
C ASP A 525 -6.39 19.37 -9.40
N VAL A 526 -5.86 20.48 -8.88
CA VAL A 526 -4.91 20.45 -7.76
C VAL A 526 -5.44 21.33 -6.63
N ILE A 527 -5.73 20.70 -5.50
CA ILE A 527 -6.06 21.36 -4.24
C ILE A 527 -4.82 21.38 -3.36
N VAL A 528 -4.61 22.46 -2.61
CA VAL A 528 -3.65 22.48 -1.52
C VAL A 528 -4.38 22.42 -0.18
N VAL A 529 -3.97 21.51 0.71
CA VAL A 529 -4.61 21.14 1.98
C VAL A 529 -3.80 21.56 3.18
#